data_AF-A0AAU5SYJ9-F1
#
_entry.id   AF-A0AAU5SYJ9-F1
#
_cell.length_a   1.000
_cell.length_b   1.000
_cell.length_c   1.000
_cell.angle_alpha   90.00
_cell.angle_beta   90.00
_cell.angle_gamma   90.00
#
_symmetry.space_group_name_H-M   'P 1'
#
loop_
_entity.id
_entity.type
_entity.pdbx_description
1 polymer ?
#
loop_
_entity_poly.entity_id
_entity_poly.type
_entity_poly.pdbx_seq_one_letter_code
_entity_poly.pdbx_strand_id
1 'polypeptide(L)'
;MAPQCPRAAGHDLAHHHGLELVFGDPVMVSCPSAFHDPAFRAPTPDEPLRVARQLGGTTPVVVAFEADAGGQEPVSCLIAAERLDIVRETVLRYWREDAAPGQRFAPWVRPPDQ
;
A
#
# COMPACT_ATOMS: atom_id res chain seq x y z
N MET A 1 -48.46 9.42 3.59
CA MET A 1 -47.23 9.94 4.22
C MET A 1 -46.20 8.81 4.18
N ALA A 2 -45.44 8.72 3.10
CA ALA A 2 -44.40 7.71 2.92
C ALA A 2 -43.06 8.30 3.38
N PRO A 3 -42.20 7.56 4.09
CA PRO A 3 -40.92 8.10 4.52
C PRO A 3 -40.05 8.32 3.29
N GLN A 4 -39.56 9.55 3.16
CA GLN A 4 -38.56 9.93 2.18
C GLN A 4 -37.25 9.25 2.59
N CYS A 5 -36.73 8.32 1.79
CA CYS A 5 -35.34 7.91 1.92
C CYS A 5 -34.47 9.12 1.53
N PRO A 6 -33.59 9.64 2.42
CA PRO A 6 -32.62 10.62 2.00
C PRO A 6 -31.62 9.90 1.08
N ARG A 7 -31.63 10.27 -0.20
CA ARG A 7 -30.64 9.82 -1.17
C ARG A 7 -29.50 10.84 -1.18
N ALA A 8 -28.32 10.36 -0.76
CA ALA A 8 -26.97 10.81 -1.12
C ALA A 8 -26.52 12.23 -0.73
N ALA A 9 -25.64 12.31 0.27
CA ALA A 9 -24.35 13.03 0.20
C ALA A 9 -23.55 12.75 1.48
N GLY A 10 -22.30 12.28 1.35
CA GLY A 10 -21.39 12.12 2.49
C GLY A 10 -21.01 10.67 2.83
N HIS A 11 -21.11 9.74 1.90
CA HIS A 11 -20.21 8.59 1.98
C HIS A 11 -18.83 9.12 1.60
N ASP A 12 -18.04 9.45 2.61
CA ASP A 12 -16.60 9.51 2.43
C ASP A 12 -16.17 8.08 2.04
N LEU A 13 -16.21 7.80 0.73
CA LEU A 13 -15.58 6.66 0.09
C LEU A 13 -14.05 6.77 0.18
N ALA A 14 -13.52 7.75 0.93
CA ALA A 14 -12.10 7.81 1.22
C ALA A 14 -11.71 6.53 1.92
N HIS A 15 -11.08 5.69 1.11
CA HIS A 15 -10.28 4.58 1.52
C HIS A 15 -9.14 5.13 2.37
N HIS A 16 -9.39 5.29 3.67
CA HIS A 16 -8.41 5.74 4.64
C HIS A 16 -7.57 4.54 5.05
N HIS A 17 -6.40 4.39 4.44
CA HIS A 17 -5.40 3.48 4.99
C HIS A 17 -4.73 4.16 6.17
N GLY A 18 -4.95 3.64 7.38
CA GLY A 18 -4.20 4.04 8.57
C GLY A 18 -2.79 3.45 8.64
N LEU A 19 -2.34 2.77 7.58
CA LEU A 19 -1.04 2.15 7.46
C LEU A 19 -0.53 2.31 6.02
N GLU A 20 0.68 2.85 5.88
CA GLU A 20 1.40 2.91 4.62
C GLU A 20 2.78 2.27 4.78
N LEU A 21 3.17 1.44 3.80
CA LEU A 21 4.52 0.89 3.68
C LEU A 21 5.25 1.67 2.59
N VAL A 22 6.35 2.32 2.97
CA VAL A 22 7.19 3.09 2.04
C VAL A 22 8.49 2.33 1.83
N PHE A 23 8.72 1.88 0.60
CA PHE A 23 9.95 1.20 0.22
C PHE A 23 10.96 2.21 -0.32
N GLY A 24 12.10 2.32 0.35
CA GLY A 24 13.24 3.12 -0.12
C GLY A 24 14.11 2.28 -1.05
N ASP A 25 14.33 2.78 -2.26
CA ASP A 25 15.14 2.14 -3.30
C ASP A 25 14.72 0.67 -3.56
N PRO A 26 13.48 0.44 -4.06
CA PRO A 26 13.04 -0.90 -4.40
C PRO A 26 13.85 -1.46 -5.58
N VAL A 27 14.46 -2.62 -5.36
CA VAL A 27 15.33 -3.30 -6.34
C VAL A 27 14.64 -4.47 -7.03
N MET A 28 13.57 -4.99 -6.43
CA MET A 28 12.75 -6.05 -7.02
C MET A 28 11.29 -5.91 -6.58
N VAL A 29 10.38 -6.05 -7.54
CA VAL A 29 8.94 -6.20 -7.29
C VAL A 29 8.45 -7.40 -8.10
N SER A 30 8.02 -8.44 -7.39
CA SER A 30 7.41 -9.64 -7.96
C SER A 30 5.95 -9.70 -7.52
N CYS A 31 5.11 -8.92 -8.19
CA CYS A 31 3.67 -8.82 -7.94
C CYS A 31 2.95 -8.59 -9.29
N PRO A 32 1.67 -8.95 -9.44
CA PRO A 32 0.86 -8.48 -10.56
C PRO A 32 0.76 -6.94 -10.58
N SER A 33 0.44 -6.38 -11.76
CA SER A 33 0.22 -4.94 -11.91
C SER A 33 -1.02 -4.42 -11.17
N ALA A 34 -1.97 -5.30 -10.85
CA ALA A 34 -3.16 -5.01 -10.07
C ALA A 34 -3.46 -6.18 -9.11
N PHE A 35 -3.68 -5.85 -7.84
CA PHE A 35 -4.07 -6.79 -6.80
C PHE A 35 -4.84 -6.06 -5.69
N HIS A 36 -5.52 -6.83 -4.84
CA HIS A 36 -6.33 -6.35 -3.72
C HIS A 36 -6.01 -7.15 -2.45
N ASP A 37 -6.40 -6.58 -1.30
CA ASP A 37 -6.35 -7.22 0.01
C ASP A 37 -5.01 -7.90 0.38
N PRO A 38 -3.89 -7.14 0.41
CA PRO A 38 -2.58 -7.71 0.75
C PRO A 38 -2.53 -8.21 2.20
N ALA A 39 -2.23 -9.50 2.37
CA ALA A 39 -2.00 -10.16 3.64
C ALA A 39 -0.50 -10.40 3.85
N PHE A 40 0.14 -9.54 4.64
CA PHE A 40 1.56 -9.63 4.93
C PHE A 40 1.91 -10.85 5.78
N ARG A 41 3.03 -11.50 5.45
CA ARG A 41 3.58 -12.63 6.19
C ARG A 41 5.09 -12.53 6.31
N ALA A 42 5.67 -13.32 7.20
CA ALA A 42 7.11 -13.54 7.19
C ALA A 42 7.51 -14.19 5.84
N PRO A 43 8.62 -13.75 5.23
CA PRO A 43 9.24 -14.49 4.14
C PRO A 43 9.62 -15.90 4.63
N THR A 44 9.41 -16.90 3.79
CA THR A 44 9.98 -18.23 4.00
C THR A 44 11.50 -18.16 3.90
N PRO A 45 12.25 -19.08 4.52
CA PRO A 45 13.72 -19.05 4.47
C PRO A 45 14.32 -19.06 3.06
N ASP A 46 13.60 -19.63 2.09
CA ASP A 46 14.07 -19.73 0.70
C ASP A 46 13.87 -18.43 -0.11
N GLU A 47 12.89 -17.60 0.24
CA GLU A 47 12.54 -16.41 -0.52
C GLU A 47 13.67 -15.36 -0.51
N PRO A 48 14.25 -14.97 0.64
CA PRO A 48 15.42 -14.07 0.67
C PRO A 48 16.63 -14.66 -0.05
N LEU A 49 16.84 -15.98 0.00
CA LEU A 49 17.93 -16.64 -0.71
C LEU A 49 17.77 -16.56 -2.22
N ARG A 50 16.54 -16.73 -2.73
CA ARG A 50 16.22 -16.58 -4.15
C ARG A 50 16.42 -15.13 -4.61
N VAL A 51 15.93 -14.17 -3.83
CA VAL A 51 16.13 -12.74 -4.08
C VAL A 51 17.62 -12.41 -4.13
N ALA A 52 18.41 -12.88 -3.16
CA ALA A 52 19.83 -12.58 -3.10
C ALA A 52 20.60 -13.15 -4.30
N ARG A 53 20.25 -14.36 -4.75
CA ARG A 53 20.82 -14.97 -5.96
C ARG A 53 20.47 -14.19 -7.21
N GLN A 54 19.23 -13.73 -7.33
CA GLN A 54 18.76 -12.97 -8.49
C GLN A 54 19.43 -11.58 -8.58
N LEU A 55 19.68 -10.94 -7.43
CA LEU A 55 20.26 -9.60 -7.38
C LEU A 55 21.79 -9.59 -7.29
N GLY A 56 22.43 -10.76 -7.17
CA GLY A 56 23.88 -10.87 -7.04
C GLY A 56 24.44 -10.35 -5.72
N GLY A 57 23.60 -10.26 -4.67
CA GLY A 57 23.95 -9.69 -3.38
C GLY A 57 22.76 -9.75 -2.41
N THR A 58 23.00 -9.44 -1.13
CA THR A 58 21.91 -9.43 -0.13
C THR A 58 21.16 -8.11 -0.15
N THR A 59 19.84 -8.15 -0.22
CA THR A 59 18.99 -6.99 0.00
C THR A 59 18.61 -6.92 1.48
N PRO A 60 18.71 -5.74 2.14
CA PRO A 60 18.43 -5.61 3.57
C PRO A 60 16.98 -5.95 3.95
N VAL A 61 16.02 -5.67 3.07
CA VAL A 61 14.60 -5.88 3.33
C VAL A 61 13.95 -6.72 2.23
N VAL A 62 13.27 -7.79 2.65
CA VAL A 62 12.36 -8.58 1.81
C VAL A 62 11.01 -8.63 2.49
N VAL A 63 9.96 -8.15 1.81
CA VAL A 63 8.57 -8.20 2.28
C VAL A 63 7.81 -9.22 1.45
N ALA A 64 7.15 -10.14 2.13
CA ALA A 64 6.28 -11.14 1.53
C ALA A 64 4.82 -10.89 1.92
N PHE A 65 3.93 -11.07 0.96
CA PHE A 65 2.50 -10.99 1.18
C PHE A 65 1.74 -11.83 0.17
N GLU A 66 0.54 -12.24 0.54
CA GLU A 66 -0.42 -12.84 -0.39
C GLU A 66 -1.42 -11.75 -0.80
N ALA A 67 -1.90 -11.77 -2.03
CA ALA A 67 -2.90 -10.81 -2.50
C ALA A 67 -3.88 -11.46 -3.48
N ASP A 68 -5.10 -10.93 -3.54
CA ASP A 68 -6.05 -11.31 -4.58
C ASP A 68 -5.69 -10.60 -5.89
N ALA A 69 -5.52 -11.37 -6.97
CA ALA A 69 -5.24 -10.87 -8.30
C ALA A 69 -6.36 -11.18 -9.32
N GLY A 70 -7.58 -11.46 -8.84
CA GLY A 70 -8.74 -11.83 -9.66
C GLY A 70 -8.74 -13.29 -10.12
N GLY A 71 -7.88 -14.12 -9.53
CA GLY A 71 -7.77 -15.56 -9.80
C GLY A 71 -8.64 -16.42 -8.87
N GLN A 72 -8.48 -17.74 -8.95
CA GLN A 72 -9.11 -18.67 -7.99
C GLN A 72 -8.37 -18.72 -6.65
N GLU A 73 -7.06 -18.47 -6.66
CA GLU A 73 -6.20 -18.53 -5.49
C GLU A 73 -5.44 -17.20 -5.33
N PRO A 74 -5.14 -16.78 -4.09
CA PRO A 74 -4.23 -15.67 -3.84
C PRO A 74 -2.86 -15.91 -4.47
N VAL A 75 -2.22 -14.81 -4.90
CA VAL A 75 -0.87 -14.84 -5.43
C VAL A 75 0.14 -14.46 -4.36
N SER A 76 1.25 -15.18 -4.33
CA SER A 76 2.40 -14.83 -3.49
C SER A 76 3.24 -13.75 -4.13
N CYS A 77 3.45 -12.68 -3.38
CA CYS A 77 4.12 -11.46 -3.81
C CYS A 77 5.38 -11.21 -2.98
N LEU A 78 6.41 -10.67 -3.63
CA LEU A 78 7.67 -10.30 -2.97
C LEU A 78 8.12 -8.90 -3.41
N ILE A 79 8.53 -8.09 -2.44
CA ILE A 79 9.22 -6.81 -2.68
C ILE A 79 10.56 -6.84 -1.95
N ALA A 80 11.62 -6.47 -2.66
CA ALA A 80 12.96 -6.29 -2.09
C ALA A 80 13.39 -4.83 -2.22
N ALA A 81 13.89 -4.25 -1.14
CA ALA A 81 14.28 -2.85 -1.05
C ALA A 81 15.41 -2.62 -0.05
N GLU A 82 16.13 -1.50 -0.18
CA GLU A 82 17.16 -1.11 0.79
C GLU A 82 16.56 -0.72 2.14
N ARG A 83 15.35 -0.14 2.14
CA ARG A 83 14.67 0.31 3.35
C ARG A 83 13.16 0.09 3.28
N LEU A 84 12.56 -0.14 4.44
CA LEU A 84 11.12 -0.11 4.65
C LEU A 84 10.80 0.82 5.81
N ASP A 85 9.96 1.82 5.53
CA ASP A 85 9.39 2.71 6.53
C ASP A 85 7.90 2.38 6.70
N ILE A 86 7.45 2.20 7.96
CA ILE A 86 6.05 1.92 8.30
C ILE A 86 5.43 3.19 8.87
N VAL A 87 4.50 3.79 8.12
CA VAL A 87 3.80 5.01 8.54
C VAL A 87 2.40 4.65 9.02
N ARG A 88 2.07 5.03 10.25
CA ARG A 88 0.78 4.73 10.90
C ARG A 88 -0.17 5.94 10.93
N GLU A 89 0.00 6.84 9.97
CA GLU A 89 -0.80 8.05 9.80
C GLU A 89 -1.70 7.90 8.58
N THR A 90 -2.84 8.57 8.59
CA THR A 90 -3.70 8.61 7.39
C THR A 90 -3.04 9.51 6.36
N VAL A 91 -2.69 8.93 5.21
CA VAL A 91 -2.03 9.66 4.12
C VAL A 91 -3.06 10.02 3.06
N LEU A 92 -3.36 11.31 2.96
CA LEU A 92 -4.26 11.88 1.97
C LEU A 92 -3.56 11.94 0.61
N ARG A 93 -4.14 11.27 -0.39
CA ARG A 93 -3.63 11.19 -1.77
C ARG A 93 -4.23 12.23 -2.72
N TYR A 94 -5.12 13.06 -2.21
CA TYR A 94 -5.74 14.19 -2.91
C TYR A 94 -5.82 15.39 -1.96
N TRP A 95 -5.84 16.60 -2.52
CA TRP A 95 -5.95 17.82 -1.74
C TRP A 95 -7.34 17.97 -1.13
N ARG A 96 -7.41 18.42 0.11
CA ARG A 96 -8.66 18.76 0.80
C ARG A 96 -8.38 19.86 1.83
N GLU A 97 -9.29 20.81 2.00
CA GLU A 97 -9.09 21.96 2.90
C GLU A 97 -9.14 21.60 4.40
N ASP A 98 -9.80 20.50 4.77
CA ASP A 98 -10.11 20.13 6.16
C ASP A 98 -9.29 18.94 6.69
N ALA A 99 -8.01 18.84 6.32
CA ALA A 99 -7.12 17.80 6.85
C ALA A 99 -7.09 17.82 8.39
N ALA A 100 -7.56 16.74 9.02
CA ALA A 100 -7.64 16.61 10.46
C ALA A 100 -6.25 16.34 11.09
N PRO A 101 -6.05 16.62 12.39
CA PRO A 101 -4.83 16.22 13.11
C PRO A 101 -4.56 14.72 12.94
N GLY A 102 -3.30 14.35 12.64
CA GLY A 102 -2.91 12.96 12.34
C GLY A 102 -3.13 12.54 10.89
N GLN A 103 -3.57 13.46 10.02
CA GLN A 103 -3.57 13.29 8.57
C GLN A 103 -2.38 14.05 7.97
N ARG A 104 -1.71 13.43 7.00
CA ARG A 104 -0.66 14.08 6.19
C ARG A 104 -0.99 13.97 4.72
N PHE A 105 -0.57 14.93 3.92
CA PHE A 105 -0.63 14.80 2.46
C PHE A 105 0.56 13.99 1.94
N ALA A 106 0.32 13.18 0.91
CA ALA A 106 1.42 12.55 0.20
C ALA A 106 2.34 13.63 -0.44
N PRO A 107 3.66 13.40 -0.58
CA PRO A 107 4.61 14.43 -1.00
C PRO A 107 4.33 15.08 -2.37
N TRP A 108 3.58 14.40 -3.23
CA TRP A 108 3.20 14.87 -4.57
C TRP A 108 1.85 15.60 -4.61
N VAL A 109 1.09 15.64 -3.51
CA VAL A 109 -0.17 16.37 -3.45
C VAL A 109 0.13 17.86 -3.29
N ARG A 110 -0.47 18.68 -4.17
CA ARG A 110 -0.33 20.13 -4.17
C ARG A 110 -1.69 20.79 -3.92
N PRO A 111 -1.71 21.98 -3.27
CA PRO A 111 -2.91 22.81 -3.28
C PRO A 111 -3.23 23.28 -4.70
N PRO A 112 -4.53 23.49 -5.02
CA PRO A 112 -4.96 23.90 -6.36
C PRO A 112 -4.43 25.28 -6.81
N ASP A 113 -3.94 26.10 -5.87
CA ASP A 113 -3.44 27.45 -6.12
C ASP A 113 -1.90 27.55 -6.20
N GLN A 114 -1.20 26.44 -6.42
CA GLN A 114 0.28 26.37 -6.59
C GLN A 114 0.72 25.89 -7.97
#